data_AF-A0A264W505-F1
#
_entry.id   AF-A0A264W505-F1
#
_cell.length_a   1.000
_cell.length_b   1.000
_cell.length_c   1.000
_cell.angle_alpha   90.00
_cell.angle_beta   90.00
_cell.angle_gamma   90.00
#
_symmetry.space_group_name_H-M   'P 1'
#
loop_
_entity.id
_entity.type
_entity.pdbx_description
1 polymer ?
#
loop_
_entity_poly.entity_id
_entity_poly.type
_entity_poly.pdbx_seq_one_letter_code
_entity_poly.pdbx_strand_id
1 'polypeptide(L)'
;MEYGIVGIIALILLVGLVIQVRRTLTITQKIKSTYESNSRTRLGYVLTTFFYALFLGAYILNMFTSAQSLAINEAVVQVCFISLVLVMISKFVVIPRTNN
;
A
#
# COMPACT_ATOMS: atom_id res chain seq x y z
N MET A 1 -3.02 9.50 25.33
CA MET A 1 -3.91 8.49 24.73
C MET A 1 -3.81 8.46 23.19
N GLU A 2 -3.52 9.57 22.53
CA GLU A 2 -3.47 9.67 21.06
C GLU A 2 -2.37 8.81 20.41
N TYR A 3 -1.16 8.77 20.98
CA TYR A 3 -0.06 7.94 20.45
C TYR A 3 -0.36 6.44 20.44
N GLY A 4 -1.21 5.96 21.35
CA GLY A 4 -1.64 4.56 21.39
C GLY A 4 -2.51 4.19 20.18
N ILE A 5 -3.42 5.07 19.79
CA ILE A 5 -4.32 4.86 18.64
C ILE A 5 -3.51 4.89 17.34
N VAL A 6 -2.59 5.85 17.19
CA VAL A 6 -1.73 5.97 16.01
C VAL A 6 -0.84 4.74 15.84
N GLY A 7 -0.29 4.22 16.95
CA GLY A 7 0.50 2.98 16.96
C GLY A 7 -0.32 1.74 16.56
N ILE A 8 -1.55 1.62 17.05
CA ILE A 8 -2.47 0.52 16.67
C ILE A 8 -2.79 0.59 15.17
N ILE A 9 -3.05 1.78 14.63
CA ILE A 9 -3.29 1.98 13.20
C ILE A 9 -2.05 1.55 12.39
N ALA A 10 -0.85 1.95 12.79
CA ALA A 10 0.39 1.54 12.12
C ALA A 10 0.54 0.00 12.08
N LEU A 11 0.19 -0.67 13.17
CA LEU A 11 0.28 -2.13 13.29
C LEU A 11 -0.75 -2.84 12.39
N ILE A 12 -1.98 -2.35 12.33
CA ILE A 12 -3.01 -2.84 11.41
C ILE A 12 -2.56 -2.68 9.94
N LEU A 13 -2.00 -1.52 9.60
CA LEU A 13 -1.50 -1.26 8.25
C LEU A 13 -0.31 -2.16 7.89
N LEU A 14 0.61 -2.43 8.82
CA LEU A 14 1.70 -3.39 8.65
C LEU A 14 1.18 -4.81 8.36
N VAL A 15 0.19 -5.28 9.12
CA VAL A 15 -0.46 -6.58 8.85
C VAL A 15 -1.11 -6.59 7.47
N GLY A 16 -1.78 -5.49 7.09
CA GLY A 16 -2.33 -5.29 5.75
C GLY A 16 -1.28 -5.41 4.64
N LEU A 17 -0.10 -4.81 4.82
CA LEU A 17 1.02 -4.90 3.87
C LEU A 17 1.51 -6.35 3.72
N VAL A 18 1.69 -7.08 4.83
CA VAL A 18 2.12 -8.49 4.79
C VAL A 18 1.12 -9.34 3.99
N ILE A 19 -0.19 -9.13 4.21
CA ILE A 19 -1.23 -9.84 3.46
C ILE A 19 -1.18 -9.48 1.98
N GLN A 20 -0.99 -8.20 1.62
CA GLN A 20 -0.85 -7.78 0.22
C GLN A 20 0.37 -8.40 -0.44
N VAL A 21 1.54 -8.36 0.21
CA VAL A 21 2.78 -8.98 -0.30
C VAL A 21 2.58 -10.47 -0.55
N ARG A 22 1.98 -11.20 0.42
CA ARG A 22 1.68 -12.64 0.27
C ARG A 22 0.74 -12.90 -0.91
N ARG A 23 -0.31 -12.09 -1.09
CA ARG A 23 -1.22 -12.21 -2.24
C ARG A 23 -0.51 -11.95 -3.56
N THR A 24 0.30 -10.90 -3.63
CA THR A 24 1.09 -10.55 -4.82
C THR A 24 2.08 -11.64 -5.19
N LEU A 25 2.79 -12.21 -4.22
CA LEU A 25 3.68 -13.36 -4.43
C LEU A 25 2.90 -14.59 -4.91
N THR A 26 1.76 -14.90 -4.29
CA THR A 26 0.92 -16.04 -4.68
C THR A 26 0.43 -15.94 -6.12
N ILE A 27 -0.02 -14.75 -6.53
CA ILE A 27 -0.47 -14.48 -7.91
C ILE A 27 0.71 -14.55 -8.89
N THR A 28 1.86 -14.01 -8.51
CA THR A 28 3.07 -14.05 -9.33
C THR A 28 3.59 -15.48 -9.51
N GLN A 29 3.50 -16.33 -8.49
CA GLN A 29 3.97 -17.72 -8.51
C GLN A 29 3.00 -18.68 -9.20
N LYS A 30 1.67 -18.57 -8.96
CA LYS A 30 0.67 -19.48 -9.54
C LYS A 30 0.54 -19.36 -11.06
N ILE A 31 0.86 -18.21 -11.65
CA ILE A 31 0.56 -17.90 -13.05
C ILE A 31 1.72 -18.25 -14.00
N LYS A 32 2.85 -18.76 -13.49
CA LYS A 32 3.95 -19.28 -14.34
C LYS A 32 3.48 -20.41 -15.30
N SER A 33 2.29 -20.98 -15.10
CA SER A 33 1.67 -22.04 -15.90
C SER A 33 0.62 -21.58 -16.94
N THR A 34 0.16 -20.32 -16.94
CA THR A 34 -0.93 -19.88 -17.83
C THR A 34 -0.56 -18.53 -18.43
N TYR A 35 0.19 -18.59 -19.52
CA TYR A 35 0.82 -17.45 -20.17
C TYR A 35 -0.22 -16.57 -20.90
N GLU A 36 0.05 -15.27 -20.93
CA GLU A 36 -0.59 -14.20 -21.71
C GLU A 36 -1.77 -13.40 -21.14
N SER A 37 -2.85 -13.96 -20.57
CA SER A 37 -4.01 -13.10 -20.24
C SER A 37 -3.92 -12.29 -18.93
N ASN A 38 -2.93 -12.57 -18.06
CA ASN A 38 -2.92 -12.05 -16.68
C ASN A 38 -1.80 -11.03 -16.36
N SER A 39 -1.07 -10.54 -17.36
CA SER A 39 0.04 -9.57 -17.16
C SER A 39 -0.43 -8.27 -16.50
N ARG A 40 -1.60 -7.76 -16.90
CA ARG A 40 -2.21 -6.54 -16.35
C ARG A 40 -2.60 -6.70 -14.88
N THR A 41 -3.18 -7.86 -14.53
CA THR A 41 -3.51 -8.21 -13.15
C THR A 41 -2.24 -8.28 -12.29
N ARG A 42 -1.16 -8.92 -12.80
CA ARG A 42 0.13 -8.98 -12.11
C ARG A 42 0.69 -7.59 -11.85
N LEU A 43 0.69 -6.73 -12.87
CA LEU A 43 1.15 -5.35 -12.74
C LEU A 43 0.32 -4.59 -11.69
N GLY A 44 -1.00 -4.74 -11.69
CA GLY A 44 -1.90 -4.11 -10.73
C GLY A 44 -1.60 -4.49 -9.27
N TYR A 45 -1.43 -5.78 -8.97
CA TYR A 45 -1.08 -6.24 -7.62
C TYR A 45 0.30 -5.78 -7.17
N VAL A 46 1.29 -5.80 -8.07
CA VAL A 46 2.65 -5.30 -7.78
C VAL A 46 2.64 -3.80 -7.50
N LEU A 47 2.01 -3.00 -8.37
CA LEU A 47 1.86 -1.55 -8.18
C LEU A 47 1.12 -1.22 -6.89
N THR A 48 0.02 -1.92 -6.61
CA THR A 48 -0.75 -1.72 -5.37
C THR A 48 0.13 -1.95 -4.15
N THR A 49 0.88 -3.06 -4.14
CA THR A 49 1.77 -3.41 -3.03
C THR A 49 2.89 -2.38 -2.85
N PHE A 50 3.47 -1.92 -3.97
CA PHE A 50 4.53 -0.92 -3.98
C PHE A 50 4.05 0.43 -3.43
N PHE A 51 2.93 0.95 -3.93
CA PHE A 51 2.36 2.20 -3.43
C PHE A 51 1.87 2.10 -1.99
N TYR A 52 1.39 0.92 -1.57
CA TYR A 52 1.00 0.70 -0.19
C TYR A 52 2.20 0.71 0.76
N ALA A 53 3.34 0.16 0.33
CA ALA A 53 4.59 0.24 1.08
C ALA A 53 5.12 1.68 1.18
N LEU A 54 5.07 2.46 0.08
CA LEU A 54 5.42 3.87 0.08
C LEU A 54 4.53 4.70 1.00
N PHE A 55 3.21 4.48 0.94
CA PHE A 55 2.24 5.08 1.86
C PHE A 55 2.60 4.77 3.31
N LEU A 56 2.87 3.51 3.63
CA LEU A 56 3.18 3.08 4.99
C LEU A 56 4.49 3.70 5.49
N GLY A 57 5.52 3.76 4.64
CA GLY A 57 6.78 4.41 4.94
C GLY A 57 6.60 5.91 5.22
N ALA A 58 5.86 6.62 4.37
CA ALA A 58 5.55 8.03 4.57
C ALA A 58 4.69 8.26 5.83
N TYR A 59 3.72 7.39 6.12
CA TYR A 59 2.89 7.46 7.31
C TYR A 59 3.71 7.30 8.60
N ILE A 60 4.60 6.29 8.64
CA ILE A 60 5.49 6.05 9.78
C ILE A 60 6.46 7.23 9.94
N LEU A 61 7.05 7.72 8.84
CA LEU A 61 7.93 8.88 8.87
C LEU A 61 7.20 10.12 9.41
N ASN A 62 5.97 10.37 8.94
CA ASN A 62 5.13 11.47 9.42
C ASN A 62 4.84 11.35 10.92
N MET A 63 4.60 10.14 11.41
CA MET A 63 4.39 9.87 12.83
C MET A 63 5.64 10.20 13.65
N PHE A 64 6.82 9.76 13.20
CA PHE A 64 8.08 10.05 13.88
C PHE A 64 8.41 11.55 13.86
N THR A 65 8.24 12.22 12.72
CA THR A 65 8.49 13.66 12.61
C THR A 65 7.51 14.46 13.47
N SER A 66 6.22 14.09 13.49
CA SER A 66 5.22 14.78 14.34
C SER A 66 5.44 14.52 15.83
N ALA A 67 6.05 13.39 16.19
CA ALA A 67 6.40 13.08 17.58
C ALA A 67 7.68 13.82 18.05
N GLN A 68 8.60 14.12 17.14
CA GLN A 68 9.87 14.81 17.45
C GLN A 68 9.84 16.32 17.20
N SER A 69 8.97 16.79 16.31
CA SER A 69 8.84 18.18 15.86
C SER A 69 7.40 18.63 15.97
N LEU A 70 7.17 19.78 16.60
CA LEU A 70 5.87 20.47 16.61
C LEU A 70 5.44 20.98 15.21
N ALA A 71 6.27 20.82 14.18
CA ALA A 71 5.99 21.25 12.82
C ALA A 71 5.53 20.08 11.94
N ILE A 72 4.35 20.25 11.33
CA ILE A 72 3.83 19.37 10.29
C ILE A 72 4.76 19.44 9.07
N ASN A 73 5.27 18.29 8.63
CA ASN A 73 6.05 18.22 7.39
C ASN A 73 5.10 18.02 6.20
N GLU A 74 4.69 19.12 5.58
CA GLU A 74 3.71 19.13 4.48
C GLU A 74 4.09 18.20 3.32
N ALA A 75 5.39 18.09 3.00
CA ALA A 75 5.87 17.20 1.95
C ALA A 75 5.59 15.72 2.27
N VAL A 76 5.76 15.31 3.53
CA VAL A 76 5.49 13.93 3.96
C VAL A 76 3.99 13.63 3.92
N VAL A 77 3.16 14.60 4.33
CA VAL A 77 1.69 14.50 4.25
C VAL A 77 1.22 14.37 2.79
N GLN A 78 1.78 15.17 1.88
CA GLN A 78 1.49 15.09 0.45
C GLN A 78 1.87 13.74 -0.15
N VAL A 79 3.07 13.22 0.15
CA VAL A 79 3.53 11.89 -0.31
C VAL A 79 2.61 10.79 0.21
N CYS A 80 2.16 10.90 1.46
CA CYS A 80 1.22 9.97 2.06
C CYS A 80 -0.12 9.96 1.29
N PHE A 81 -0.68 11.15 1.02
CA PHE A 81 -1.94 11.27 0.29
C PHE A 81 -1.83 10.78 -1.17
N ILE A 82 -0.78 11.17 -1.89
CA ILE A 82 -0.53 10.74 -3.27
C ILE A 82 -0.37 9.22 -3.34
N SER A 83 0.39 8.63 -2.42
CA SER A 83 0.58 7.18 -2.38
C SER A 83 -0.74 6.44 -2.12
N LEU A 84 -1.60 6.97 -1.25
CA LEU A 84 -2.93 6.40 -0.99
C LEU A 84 -3.84 6.47 -2.22
N VAL A 85 -3.82 7.58 -2.96
CA VAL A 85 -4.55 7.72 -4.23
C VAL A 85 -4.05 6.72 -5.27
N LEU A 86 -2.72 6.53 -5.38
CA LEU A 86 -2.13 5.56 -6.30
C LEU A 86 -2.45 4.10 -5.92
N VAL A 87 -2.56 3.79 -4.63
CA VAL A 87 -3.10 2.49 -4.16
C VAL A 87 -4.53 2.29 -4.64
N MET A 88 -5.38 3.31 -4.53
CA MET A 88 -6.77 3.22 -4.99
C MET A 88 -6.84 3.01 -6.51
N ILE A 89 -6.08 3.78 -7.28
CA ILE A 89 -6.04 3.66 -8.74
C ILE A 89 -5.54 2.27 -9.15
N SER A 90 -4.43 1.80 -8.58
CA SER A 90 -3.88 0.48 -8.91
C SER A 90 -4.86 -0.65 -8.56
N LYS A 91 -5.57 -0.56 -7.44
CA LYS A 91 -6.56 -1.56 -7.03
C LYS A 91 -7.87 -1.53 -7.84
N PHE A 92 -8.38 -0.36 -8.19
CA PHE A 92 -9.70 -0.22 -8.83
C PHE A 92 -9.65 -0.07 -10.35
N VAL A 93 -8.55 0.43 -10.91
CA VAL A 93 -8.41 0.72 -12.35
C VAL A 93 -7.55 -0.34 -13.06
N VAL A 94 -6.52 -0.86 -12.39
CA VAL A 94 -5.57 -1.79 -13.02
C VAL A 94 -5.98 -3.26 -12.82
N ILE A 95 -6.48 -3.62 -11.64
CA ILE A 95 -7.01 -4.97 -11.38
C ILE A 95 -8.41 -5.07 -11.99
N PRO A 96 -8.63 -5.87 -13.05
CA PRO A 96 -9.95 -6.04 -13.64
C PRO A 96 -10.90 -6.61 -12.59
N ARG A 97 -12.10 -6.01 -12.45
CA ARG A 97 -13.18 -6.65 -11.68
C ARG A 97 -13.50 -7.96 -12.38
N THR A 98 -13.22 -9.07 -11.72
CA THR A 98 -13.79 -10.36 -12.12
C THR A 98 -15.29 -10.27 -11.83
N ASN A 99 -16.08 -9.91 -12.85
CA ASN A 99 -17.53 -10.11 -12.81
C ASN A 99 -17.76 -11.62 -12.78
N ASN A 100 -17.93 -12.17 -11.59
CA ASN A 100 -18.70 -13.39 -11.40
C ASN A 100 -20.15 -13.00 -11.15
#